data_AF-A0A9W9EES1-F1
#
_entry.id   AF-A0A9W9EES1-F1
#
_cell.length_a   1.000
_cell.length_b   1.000
_cell.length_c   1.000
_cell.angle_alpha   90.00
_cell.angle_beta   90.00
_cell.angle_gamma   90.00
#
_symmetry.space_group_name_H-M   'P 1'
#
loop_
_entity.id
_entity.type
_entity.pdbx_description
1 polymer ?
#
loop_
_entity_poly.entity_id
_entity_poly.type
_entity_poly.pdbx_seq_one_letter_code
_entity_poly.pdbx_strand_id
1 'polypeptide(L)'
;MPSTHKKEKPWDTDDIDKWKIDTFTAKDNAGGTFTEESSFVTLFPKYREVYLKEAWPLITKALEKHGIACTLDLVEGSMTVKTTRKTFDPAAILNARDLIKLLARSVPAPQAVKILDDGVACDIIKIRNLVRNKERFVKRRQRILGPNGSTLKALELLTETYILVHGNTVSAMGPYKGLKELRRVIEDCMNNIHPIYHIKELMIKRELAKDPELANESWDRFLPNFKKKTLSKRRVPLKVTDKTKKVYTPFPPAPEKSKVDKQIESGEYFLSKEAKDRAALSDRKEKQKQAKDDRAKERAAEFVPPEEDRPKKKRKKSSE
;
A
#
# COMPACT_ATOMS: atom_id res chain seq x y z
N MET A 1 7.25 -29.37 31.55
CA MET A 1 6.90 -30.51 32.43
C MET A 1 6.02 -31.46 31.63
N PRO A 2 6.39 -32.74 31.47
CA PRO A 2 5.46 -33.73 30.92
C PRO A 2 4.29 -33.88 31.89
N SER A 3 3.05 -33.87 31.40
CA SER A 3 1.88 -33.89 32.29
C SER A 3 1.81 -35.22 33.06
N THR A 4 1.71 -35.13 34.38
CA THR A 4 1.57 -36.25 35.33
C THR A 4 0.20 -36.95 35.27
N HIS A 5 -0.66 -36.55 34.33
CA HIS A 5 -2.03 -37.06 34.14
C HIS A 5 -2.27 -37.66 32.75
N LYS A 6 -1.25 -38.24 32.10
CA LYS A 6 -1.49 -39.13 30.95
C LYS A 6 -1.81 -40.54 31.46
N LYS A 7 -3.07 -40.78 31.86
CA LYS A 7 -3.59 -42.14 31.95
C LYS A 7 -3.71 -42.70 30.53
N GLU A 8 -3.28 -43.93 30.32
CA GLU A 8 -3.53 -44.62 29.05
C GLU A 8 -5.04 -44.71 28.84
N LYS A 9 -5.48 -44.34 27.64
CA LYS A 9 -6.87 -44.40 27.22
C LYS A 9 -7.01 -45.65 26.35
N PRO A 10 -7.62 -46.75 26.85
CA PRO A 10 -7.72 -48.00 26.10
C PRO A 10 -8.48 -47.87 24.77
N TRP A 11 -9.27 -46.82 24.62
CA TRP A 11 -10.02 -46.48 23.41
C TRP A 11 -9.26 -45.54 22.45
N ASP A 12 -8.04 -45.14 22.79
CA ASP A 12 -7.21 -44.20 22.04
C ASP A 12 -6.02 -44.96 21.43
N THR A 13 -6.33 -45.93 20.56
CA THR A 13 -5.33 -46.72 19.84
C THR A 13 -4.70 -45.90 18.70
N ASP A 14 -3.44 -46.21 18.36
CA ASP A 14 -2.70 -45.51 17.31
C ASP A 14 -3.33 -45.67 15.91
N ASP A 15 -4.25 -46.62 15.74
CA ASP A 15 -5.01 -46.85 14.51
C ASP A 15 -6.13 -45.83 14.26
N ILE A 16 -6.53 -45.06 15.28
CA ILE A 16 -7.66 -44.12 15.19
C ILE A 16 -7.14 -42.76 14.68
N ASP A 17 -7.53 -42.40 13.46
CA ASP A 17 -7.27 -41.05 12.92
C ASP A 17 -8.14 -40.01 13.62
N LYS A 18 -7.57 -39.40 14.67
CA LYS A 18 -8.23 -38.37 15.50
C LYS A 18 -8.56 -37.09 14.75
N TRP A 19 -8.07 -36.92 13.51
CA TRP A 19 -8.25 -35.72 12.70
C TRP A 19 -9.15 -35.95 11.48
N LYS A 20 -9.69 -37.16 11.32
CA LYS A 20 -10.68 -37.47 10.30
C LYS A 20 -11.96 -36.69 10.59
N ILE A 21 -12.38 -35.86 9.63
CA ILE A 21 -13.63 -35.11 9.71
C ILE A 21 -14.71 -35.97 9.07
N ASP A 22 -15.61 -36.51 9.88
CA ASP A 22 -16.77 -37.25 9.40
C ASP A 22 -17.91 -36.30 9.06
N THR A 23 -18.61 -36.58 7.96
CA THR A 23 -19.71 -35.74 7.46
C THR A 23 -20.89 -35.81 8.43
N PHE A 24 -21.38 -34.65 8.87
CA PHE A 24 -22.55 -34.59 9.75
C PHE A 24 -23.83 -34.84 8.96
N THR A 25 -24.54 -35.92 9.28
CA THR A 25 -25.79 -36.29 8.60
C THR A 25 -27.01 -35.95 9.44
N ALA A 26 -28.20 -35.93 8.83
CA ALA A 26 -29.44 -35.69 9.55
C ALA A 26 -29.73 -36.70 10.68
N LYS A 27 -29.12 -37.89 10.64
CA LYS A 27 -29.26 -38.92 11.69
C LYS A 27 -28.47 -38.59 12.95
N ASP A 28 -27.41 -37.81 12.81
CA ASP A 28 -26.51 -37.43 13.91
C ASP A 28 -27.09 -36.29 14.76
N ASN A 29 -28.20 -35.69 14.29
CA ASN A 29 -28.92 -34.64 15.01
C ASN A 29 -29.77 -35.21 16.17
N ALA A 30 -29.11 -35.63 17.25
CA ALA A 30 -29.74 -36.14 18.46
C ALA A 30 -30.60 -35.09 19.21
N GLY A 31 -30.33 -33.79 19.01
CA GLY A 31 -31.02 -32.68 19.66
C GLY A 31 -32.34 -32.26 19.00
N GLY A 32 -32.66 -32.80 17.82
CA GLY A 32 -33.87 -32.44 17.09
C GLY A 32 -33.79 -31.07 16.40
N THR A 33 -34.95 -30.46 16.15
CA THR A 33 -35.03 -29.20 15.40
C THR A 33 -34.62 -28.00 16.25
N PHE A 34 -33.92 -27.02 15.66
CA PHE A 34 -33.57 -25.79 16.37
C PHE A 34 -34.81 -25.04 16.89
N THR A 35 -34.72 -24.57 18.14
CA THR A 35 -35.73 -23.71 18.78
C THR A 35 -35.62 -22.25 18.33
N GLU A 36 -34.42 -21.81 18.00
CA GLU A 36 -34.11 -20.43 17.62
C GLU A 36 -33.79 -20.31 16.13
N GLU A 37 -34.02 -19.13 15.57
CA GLU A 37 -33.72 -18.80 14.18
C GLU A 37 -32.41 -18.00 14.09
N SER A 38 -31.48 -18.49 13.28
CA SER A 38 -30.29 -17.73 12.89
C SER A 38 -30.49 -17.15 11.50
N SER A 39 -30.26 -15.84 11.36
CA SER A 39 -30.43 -15.11 10.10
C SER A 39 -29.19 -14.26 9.80
N PHE A 40 -28.67 -14.36 8.58
CA PHE A 40 -27.59 -13.51 8.08
C PHE A 40 -28.00 -12.80 6.80
N VAL A 41 -27.60 -11.53 6.68
CA VAL A 41 -27.88 -10.68 5.53
C VAL A 41 -26.56 -10.16 4.96
N THR A 42 -26.46 -10.08 3.64
CA THR A 42 -25.35 -9.42 2.96
C THR A 42 -25.86 -8.58 1.79
N LEU A 43 -25.45 -7.32 1.75
CA LEU A 43 -25.75 -6.40 0.65
C LEU A 43 -24.87 -6.70 -0.57
N PHE A 44 -25.42 -6.57 -1.77
CA PHE A 44 -24.68 -6.70 -3.02
C PHE A 44 -24.78 -5.44 -3.89
N PRO A 45 -23.76 -5.15 -4.72
CA PRO A 45 -23.81 -4.00 -5.63
C PRO A 45 -24.85 -4.18 -6.74
N LYS A 46 -25.50 -3.09 -7.17
CA LYS A 46 -26.55 -3.10 -8.20
C LYS A 46 -26.16 -3.83 -9.50
N TYR A 47 -24.91 -3.71 -9.95
CA TYR A 47 -24.44 -4.38 -11.16
C TYR A 47 -24.45 -5.93 -11.08
N ARG A 48 -24.58 -6.53 -9.89
CA ARG A 48 -24.66 -7.99 -9.70
C ARG A 48 -26.07 -8.55 -9.83
N GLU A 49 -27.08 -7.68 -9.80
CA GLU A 49 -28.48 -8.09 -9.72
C GLU A 49 -28.90 -9.06 -10.83
N VAL A 50 -28.56 -8.74 -12.09
CA VAL A 50 -28.93 -9.55 -13.26
C VAL A 50 -28.39 -10.97 -13.12
N TYR A 51 -27.09 -11.10 -12.82
CA TYR A 51 -26.46 -12.40 -12.62
C TYR A 51 -27.03 -13.15 -11.42
N LEU A 52 -27.26 -12.47 -10.29
CA LEU A 52 -27.79 -13.12 -9.10
C LEU A 52 -29.20 -13.63 -9.33
N LYS A 53 -30.05 -12.89 -10.05
CA LYS A 53 -31.40 -13.32 -10.43
C LYS A 53 -31.38 -14.59 -11.28
N GLU A 54 -30.48 -14.67 -12.26
CA GLU A 54 -30.33 -15.85 -13.12
C GLU A 54 -29.76 -17.06 -12.36
N ALA A 55 -28.77 -16.84 -11.49
CA ALA A 55 -28.11 -17.89 -10.73
C ALA A 55 -28.86 -18.31 -9.45
N TRP A 56 -29.85 -17.54 -9.00
CA TRP A 56 -30.56 -17.77 -7.73
C TRP A 56 -31.16 -19.18 -7.61
N PRO A 57 -31.83 -19.74 -8.63
CA PRO A 57 -32.42 -21.08 -8.53
C PRO A 57 -31.40 -22.18 -8.21
N LEU A 58 -30.15 -22.03 -8.67
CA LEU A 58 -29.07 -22.95 -8.35
C LEU A 58 -28.68 -22.85 -6.87
N ILE A 59 -28.63 -21.63 -6.32
CA ILE A 59 -28.31 -21.37 -4.92
C ILE A 59 -29.40 -21.92 -4.01
N THR A 60 -30.68 -21.70 -4.35
CA THR A 60 -31.83 -22.20 -3.58
C THR A 60 -31.78 -23.73 -3.50
N LYS A 61 -31.57 -24.41 -4.64
CA LYS A 61 -31.46 -25.88 -4.70
C LYS A 61 -30.27 -26.41 -3.88
N ALA A 62 -29.17 -25.67 -3.82
CA ALA A 62 -28.01 -26.07 -3.02
C ALA A 62 -28.28 -25.93 -1.52
N LEU A 63 -28.83 -24.80 -1.07
CA LEU A 63 -29.12 -24.53 0.34
C LEU A 63 -30.29 -25.35 0.90
N GLU A 64 -31.28 -25.69 0.06
CA GLU A 64 -32.42 -26.52 0.45
C GLU A 64 -31.99 -27.92 0.90
N LYS A 65 -30.91 -28.47 0.34
CA LYS A 65 -30.33 -29.76 0.78
C LYS A 65 -29.86 -29.74 2.24
N HIS A 66 -29.45 -28.58 2.74
CA HIS A 66 -29.05 -28.37 4.13
C HIS A 66 -30.20 -27.83 5.00
N GLY A 67 -31.41 -27.72 4.44
CA GLY A 67 -32.58 -27.18 5.13
C GLY A 67 -32.47 -25.69 5.44
N ILE A 68 -31.71 -24.92 4.66
CA ILE A 68 -31.53 -23.46 4.85
C ILE A 68 -32.40 -22.71 3.84
N ALA A 69 -33.17 -21.73 4.33
CA ALA A 69 -33.94 -20.84 3.48
C ALA A 69 -33.08 -19.66 3.01
N CYS A 70 -33.27 -19.23 1.77
CA CYS A 70 -32.59 -18.06 1.22
C CYS A 70 -33.57 -17.16 0.47
N THR A 71 -33.43 -15.84 0.65
CA THR A 71 -34.21 -14.83 -0.08
C THR A 71 -33.29 -13.83 -0.76
N LEU A 72 -33.72 -13.37 -1.94
CA LEU A 72 -33.02 -12.36 -2.74
C LEU A 72 -33.94 -11.16 -2.87
N ASP A 73 -33.55 -10.04 -2.28
CA ASP A 73 -34.24 -8.76 -2.39
C ASP A 73 -33.53 -7.87 -3.43
N LEU A 74 -34.23 -7.58 -4.52
CA LEU A 74 -33.73 -6.75 -5.63
C LEU A 74 -33.98 -5.25 -5.39
N VAL A 75 -34.90 -4.90 -4.48
CA VAL A 75 -35.24 -3.52 -4.12
C VAL A 75 -34.18 -2.97 -3.18
N GLU A 76 -33.94 -3.67 -2.07
CA GLU A 76 -32.87 -3.32 -1.12
C GLU A 76 -31.48 -3.70 -1.62
N GLY A 77 -31.39 -4.68 -2.54
CA GLY A 77 -30.11 -5.21 -3.01
C GLY A 77 -29.43 -6.07 -1.95
N SER A 78 -30.20 -6.94 -1.28
CA SER A 78 -29.75 -7.78 -0.17
C SER A 78 -30.01 -9.27 -0.42
N MET A 79 -29.11 -10.11 0.06
CA MET A 79 -29.28 -11.57 0.11
C MET A 79 -29.37 -11.98 1.57
N THR A 80 -30.38 -12.78 1.90
CA THR A 80 -30.62 -13.25 3.27
C THR A 80 -30.62 -14.78 3.29
N VAL A 81 -29.99 -15.36 4.31
CA VAL A 81 -30.02 -16.80 4.61
C VAL A 81 -30.50 -17.02 6.03
N LYS A 82 -31.37 -18.00 6.23
CA LYS A 82 -32.06 -18.26 7.50
C LYS A 82 -32.09 -19.76 7.79
N THR A 83 -31.86 -20.13 9.05
CA THR A 83 -32.15 -21.51 9.49
C THR A 83 -33.66 -21.76 9.48
N THR A 84 -34.03 -23.01 9.26
CA THR A 84 -35.44 -23.45 9.29
C THR A 84 -35.59 -24.60 10.27
N ARG A 85 -36.84 -25.01 10.53
CA ARG A 85 -37.11 -26.22 11.32
C ARG A 85 -36.56 -27.51 10.71
N LYS A 86 -36.14 -27.49 9.44
CA LYS A 86 -35.54 -28.64 8.74
C LYS A 86 -34.01 -28.62 8.76
N THR A 87 -33.39 -27.55 9.25
CA THR A 87 -31.92 -27.49 9.36
C THR A 87 -31.48 -28.49 10.43
N PHE A 88 -30.61 -29.42 10.04
CA PHE A 88 -30.08 -30.44 10.94
C PHE A 88 -28.66 -30.12 11.40
N ASP A 89 -27.85 -29.50 10.54
CA ASP A 89 -26.47 -29.10 10.85
C ASP A 89 -26.44 -27.67 11.41
N PRO A 90 -25.96 -27.47 12.65
CA PRO A 90 -25.84 -26.13 13.25
C PRO A 90 -24.79 -25.24 12.56
N ALA A 91 -23.75 -25.82 11.94
CA ALA A 91 -22.67 -25.08 11.30
C ALA A 91 -23.01 -24.66 9.85
N ALA A 92 -23.93 -25.35 9.18
CA ALA A 92 -24.31 -25.08 7.79
C ALA A 92 -24.73 -23.62 7.54
N ILE A 93 -25.32 -22.94 8.53
CA ILE A 93 -25.69 -21.52 8.41
C ILE A 93 -24.48 -20.59 8.25
N LEU A 94 -23.32 -20.96 8.83
CA LEU A 94 -22.07 -20.21 8.68
C LEU A 94 -21.52 -20.36 7.26
N ASN A 95 -21.61 -21.55 6.67
CA ASN A 95 -21.23 -21.80 5.28
C ASN A 95 -22.17 -21.05 4.32
N ALA A 96 -23.48 -21.03 4.60
CA ALA A 96 -24.46 -20.26 3.83
C ALA A 96 -24.21 -18.74 3.91
N ARG A 97 -23.85 -18.22 5.09
CA ARG A 97 -23.42 -16.83 5.28
C ARG A 97 -22.20 -16.50 4.40
N ASP A 98 -21.24 -17.40 4.34
CA ASP A 98 -20.02 -17.17 3.59
C ASP A 98 -20.23 -17.32 2.07
N LEU A 99 -21.16 -18.20 1.65
CA LEU A 99 -21.67 -18.28 0.28
C LEU A 99 -22.23 -16.94 -0.21
N ILE A 100 -23.16 -16.31 0.53
CA ILE A 100 -23.75 -15.03 0.11
C ILE A 100 -22.72 -13.89 0.11
N LYS A 101 -21.72 -13.92 0.99
CA LYS A 101 -20.60 -12.97 0.94
C LYS A 101 -19.74 -13.14 -0.31
N LEU A 102 -19.45 -14.38 -0.72
CA LEU A 102 -18.69 -14.66 -1.94
C LEU A 102 -19.44 -14.20 -3.19
N LEU A 103 -20.74 -14.44 -3.25
CA LEU A 103 -21.61 -13.98 -4.34
C LEU A 103 -21.64 -12.44 -4.46
N ALA A 104 -21.70 -11.74 -3.32
CA ALA A 104 -21.61 -10.28 -3.26
C ALA A 104 -20.24 -9.76 -3.73
N ARG A 105 -19.17 -10.56 -3.62
CA ARG A 105 -17.82 -10.28 -4.14
C ARG A 105 -17.61 -10.74 -5.58
N SER A 106 -18.67 -11.04 -6.31
CA SER A 106 -18.64 -11.42 -7.73
C SER A 106 -18.03 -12.79 -8.03
N VAL A 107 -17.95 -13.69 -7.04
CA VAL A 107 -17.58 -15.09 -7.32
C VAL A 107 -18.73 -15.77 -8.07
N PRO A 108 -18.46 -16.55 -9.14
CA PRO A 108 -19.49 -17.28 -9.87
C PRO A 108 -20.19 -18.32 -8.97
N ALA A 109 -21.51 -18.46 -9.11
CA ALA A 109 -22.31 -19.35 -8.27
C ALA A 109 -21.86 -20.82 -8.30
N PRO A 110 -21.51 -21.44 -9.45
CA PRO A 110 -21.03 -22.83 -9.47
C PRO A 110 -19.74 -23.04 -8.66
N GLN A 111 -18.90 -22.00 -8.58
CA GLN A 111 -17.69 -22.05 -7.79
C GLN A 111 -17.97 -21.75 -6.31
N ALA A 112 -18.87 -20.80 -6.04
CA ALA A 112 -19.22 -20.38 -4.68
C ALA A 112 -19.91 -21.49 -3.89
N VAL A 113 -20.76 -22.31 -4.53
CA VAL A 113 -21.49 -23.41 -3.87
C VAL A 113 -20.57 -24.47 -3.24
N LYS A 114 -19.33 -24.61 -3.73
CA LYS A 114 -18.32 -25.50 -3.13
C LYS A 114 -17.95 -25.15 -1.69
N ILE A 115 -18.33 -23.96 -1.21
CA ILE A 115 -18.14 -23.58 0.21
C ILE A 115 -19.06 -24.36 1.16
N LEU A 116 -20.09 -25.02 0.63
CA LEU A 116 -20.97 -25.88 1.43
C LEU A 116 -20.34 -27.25 1.72
N ASP A 117 -19.29 -27.62 0.97
CA ASP A 117 -18.55 -28.86 1.19
C ASP A 117 -17.54 -28.70 2.34
N ASP A 118 -17.40 -29.76 3.14
CA ASP A 118 -16.46 -29.76 4.26
C ASP A 118 -14.99 -29.62 3.80
N GLY A 119 -14.18 -28.90 4.57
CA GLY A 119 -12.77 -28.66 4.28
C GLY A 119 -12.50 -27.51 3.28
N VAL A 120 -13.53 -26.96 2.65
CA VAL A 120 -13.44 -25.72 1.85
C VAL A 120 -13.82 -24.55 2.74
N ALA A 121 -12.92 -23.58 2.88
CA ALA A 121 -13.17 -22.32 3.55
C ALA A 121 -13.04 -21.16 2.57
N CYS A 122 -13.47 -19.98 2.99
CA CYS A 122 -13.28 -18.75 2.23
C CYS A 122 -12.49 -17.71 3.01
N ASP A 123 -11.79 -16.85 2.28
CA ASP A 123 -11.13 -15.70 2.85
C ASP A 123 -11.31 -14.46 1.96
N ILE A 124 -11.75 -13.36 2.54
CA ILE A 124 -11.96 -12.08 1.85
C ILE A 124 -10.93 -11.08 2.37
N ILE A 125 -9.86 -10.91 1.60
CA ILE A 125 -8.70 -10.11 1.99
C ILE A 125 -8.90 -8.66 1.54
N LYS A 126 -8.92 -7.74 2.50
CA LYS A 126 -9.08 -6.30 2.24
C LYS A 126 -7.75 -5.64 1.88
N ILE A 127 -7.58 -5.31 0.60
CA ILE A 127 -6.34 -4.71 0.08
C ILE A 127 -6.35 -3.18 0.01
N ARG A 128 -7.54 -2.54 0.06
CA ARG A 128 -7.67 -1.06 -0.12
C ARG A 128 -6.82 -0.24 0.85
N ASN A 129 -6.74 -0.66 2.11
CA ASN A 129 -6.10 0.13 3.17
C ASN A 129 -4.57 -0.05 3.23
N LEU A 130 -4.02 -0.98 2.43
CA LEU A 130 -2.59 -1.31 2.46
C LEU A 130 -1.73 -0.31 1.66
N VAL A 131 -2.34 0.43 0.73
CA VAL A 131 -1.62 1.36 -0.15
C VAL A 131 -2.33 2.71 -0.21
N ARG A 132 -1.64 3.78 0.18
CA ARG A 132 -2.21 5.16 0.20
C ARG A 132 -2.51 5.71 -1.21
N ASN A 133 -1.58 5.54 -2.15
CA ASN A 133 -1.70 6.14 -3.48
C ASN A 133 -2.49 5.24 -4.44
N LYS A 134 -3.52 5.80 -5.09
CA LYS A 134 -4.41 5.07 -6.04
C LYS A 134 -3.63 4.40 -7.18
N GLU A 135 -2.71 5.11 -7.83
CA GLU A 135 -1.92 4.55 -8.93
C GLU A 135 -1.05 3.37 -8.49
N ARG A 136 -0.42 3.50 -7.31
CA ARG A 136 0.40 2.43 -6.73
C ARG A 136 -0.46 1.23 -6.36
N PHE A 137 -1.67 1.46 -5.84
CA PHE A 137 -2.64 0.42 -5.55
C PHE A 137 -3.03 -0.34 -6.82
N VAL A 138 -3.38 0.35 -7.90
CA VAL A 138 -3.73 -0.29 -9.18
C VAL A 138 -2.56 -1.12 -9.73
N LYS A 139 -1.33 -0.56 -9.72
CA LYS A 139 -0.13 -1.28 -10.17
C LYS A 139 0.18 -2.52 -9.32
N ARG A 140 0.03 -2.45 -7.99
CA ARG A 140 0.24 -3.61 -7.09
C ARG A 140 -0.88 -4.64 -7.19
N ARG A 141 -2.12 -4.21 -7.37
CA ARG A 141 -3.25 -5.13 -7.63
C ARG A 141 -3.07 -5.86 -8.95
N GLN A 142 -2.69 -5.14 -10.02
CA GLN A 142 -2.40 -5.76 -11.32
C GLN A 142 -1.23 -6.76 -11.25
N ARG A 143 -0.24 -6.49 -10.39
CA ARG A 143 0.88 -7.41 -10.13
C ARG A 143 0.43 -8.75 -9.54
N ILE A 144 -0.62 -8.79 -8.72
CA ILE A 144 -1.19 -10.04 -8.20
C ILE A 144 -1.76 -10.88 -9.34
N LEU A 145 -2.43 -10.23 -10.29
CA LEU A 145 -2.96 -10.89 -11.50
C LEU A 145 -1.82 -11.42 -12.38
N GLY A 146 -0.79 -10.59 -12.57
CA GLY A 146 0.32 -10.84 -13.47
C GLY A 146 -0.04 -10.63 -14.94
N PRO A 147 0.93 -10.77 -15.85
CA PRO A 147 0.67 -10.73 -17.29
C PRO A 147 -0.22 -11.91 -17.69
N ASN A 148 -1.30 -11.65 -18.41
CA ASN A 148 -2.29 -12.65 -18.85
C ASN A 148 -2.84 -13.55 -17.74
N GLY A 149 -2.83 -13.11 -16.47
CA GLY A 149 -3.31 -13.93 -15.34
C GLY A 149 -2.36 -15.05 -14.90
N SER A 150 -1.15 -15.13 -15.45
CA SER A 150 -0.18 -16.22 -15.17
C SER A 150 0.21 -16.32 -13.69
N THR A 151 0.43 -15.19 -13.02
CA THR A 151 0.80 -15.15 -11.60
C THR A 151 -0.36 -15.64 -10.73
N LEU A 152 -1.58 -15.21 -11.03
CA LEU A 152 -2.78 -15.67 -10.33
C LEU A 152 -2.98 -17.17 -10.54
N LYS A 153 -2.88 -17.67 -11.78
CA LYS A 153 -3.06 -19.09 -12.07
C LYS A 153 -2.00 -19.96 -11.38
N ALA A 154 -0.75 -19.51 -11.34
CA ALA A 154 0.31 -20.20 -10.61
C ALA A 154 0.01 -20.28 -9.10
N LEU A 155 -0.49 -19.19 -8.50
CA LEU A 155 -0.91 -19.21 -7.10
C LEU A 155 -2.07 -20.17 -6.89
N GLU A 156 -3.12 -20.14 -7.73
CA GLU A 156 -4.26 -21.06 -7.62
C GLU A 156 -3.84 -22.54 -7.62
N LEU A 157 -2.90 -22.92 -8.50
CA LEU A 157 -2.41 -24.30 -8.59
C LEU A 157 -1.51 -24.70 -7.41
N LEU A 158 -0.71 -23.77 -6.89
CA LEU A 158 0.19 -24.05 -5.77
C LEU A 158 -0.55 -24.16 -4.44
N THR A 159 -1.52 -23.29 -4.19
CA THR A 159 -2.29 -23.26 -2.93
C THR A 159 -3.59 -24.06 -2.99
N GLU A 160 -3.94 -24.63 -4.15
CA GLU A 160 -5.18 -25.39 -4.39
C GLU A 160 -6.43 -24.56 -4.03
N THR A 161 -6.35 -23.26 -4.29
CA THR A 161 -7.42 -22.29 -4.02
C THR A 161 -7.93 -21.68 -5.31
N TYR A 162 -9.20 -21.29 -5.32
CA TYR A 162 -9.75 -20.37 -6.31
C TYR A 162 -9.55 -18.92 -5.86
N ILE A 163 -9.06 -18.05 -6.74
CA ILE A 163 -8.72 -16.67 -6.40
C ILE A 163 -9.43 -15.70 -7.34
N LEU A 164 -10.18 -14.76 -6.77
CA LEU A 164 -10.83 -13.68 -7.50
C LEU A 164 -10.35 -12.32 -7.00
N VAL A 165 -9.60 -11.61 -7.84
CA VAL A 165 -9.17 -10.23 -7.55
C VAL A 165 -10.23 -9.26 -8.08
N HIS A 166 -11.08 -8.73 -7.19
CA HIS A 166 -12.15 -7.81 -7.58
C HIS A 166 -12.13 -6.50 -6.78
N GLY A 167 -11.97 -5.39 -7.49
CA GLY A 167 -12.02 -4.05 -6.92
C GLY A 167 -10.99 -3.82 -5.81
N ASN A 168 -11.47 -3.79 -4.57
CA ASN A 168 -10.75 -3.43 -3.35
C ASN A 168 -10.44 -4.62 -2.43
N THR A 169 -10.81 -5.82 -2.86
CA THR A 169 -10.66 -7.07 -2.12
C THR A 169 -10.14 -8.17 -3.03
N VAL A 170 -9.49 -9.15 -2.43
CA VAL A 170 -9.19 -10.43 -3.08
C VAL A 170 -9.99 -11.48 -2.34
N SER A 171 -10.88 -12.17 -3.04
CA SER A 171 -11.64 -13.29 -2.50
C SER A 171 -10.90 -14.58 -2.84
N ALA A 172 -10.80 -15.48 -1.87
CA ALA A 172 -10.19 -16.78 -2.05
C ALA A 172 -11.08 -17.88 -1.48
N MET A 173 -11.04 -19.06 -2.09
CA MET A 173 -11.74 -20.26 -1.61
C MET A 173 -10.82 -21.47 -1.72
N GLY A 174 -10.80 -22.33 -0.70
CA GLY A 174 -10.03 -23.56 -0.72
C GLY A 174 -9.64 -24.02 0.69
N PRO A 175 -8.60 -24.88 0.82
CA PRO A 175 -8.21 -25.44 2.10
C PRO A 175 -7.55 -24.40 3.02
N TYR A 176 -7.69 -24.57 4.33
CA TYR A 176 -7.16 -23.64 5.35
C TYR A 176 -5.65 -23.34 5.20
N LYS A 177 -4.84 -24.36 4.88
CA LYS A 177 -3.39 -24.19 4.66
C LYS A 177 -3.13 -23.26 3.47
N GLY A 178 -3.79 -23.51 2.34
CA GLY A 178 -3.67 -22.69 1.13
C GLY A 178 -4.14 -21.26 1.35
N LEU A 179 -5.24 -21.05 2.07
CA LEU A 179 -5.74 -19.70 2.40
C LEU A 179 -4.75 -18.91 3.28
N LYS A 180 -4.13 -19.55 4.27
CA LYS A 180 -3.13 -18.92 5.14
C LYS A 180 -1.90 -18.46 4.35
N GLU A 181 -1.41 -19.31 3.46
CA GLU A 181 -0.29 -18.97 2.58
C GLU A 181 -0.66 -17.83 1.64
N LEU A 182 -1.81 -17.94 0.97
CA LEU A 182 -2.29 -16.94 0.03
C LEU A 182 -2.48 -15.56 0.68
N ARG A 183 -3.03 -15.51 1.90
CA ARG A 183 -3.18 -14.27 2.67
C ARG A 183 -1.83 -13.57 2.86
N ARG A 184 -0.81 -14.32 3.28
CA ARG A 184 0.56 -13.80 3.42
C ARG A 184 1.07 -13.25 2.09
N VAL A 185 0.92 -14.00 0.99
CA VAL A 185 1.39 -13.56 -0.35
C VAL A 185 0.72 -12.25 -0.79
N ILE A 186 -0.59 -12.11 -0.58
CA ILE A 186 -1.35 -10.92 -1.00
C ILE A 186 -0.97 -9.70 -0.17
N GLU A 187 -0.88 -9.86 1.15
CA GLU A 187 -0.46 -8.79 2.06
C GLU A 187 0.97 -8.32 1.77
N ASP A 188 1.90 -9.26 1.56
CA ASP A 188 3.29 -8.97 1.19
C ASP A 188 3.41 -8.32 -0.20
N CYS A 189 2.59 -8.75 -1.16
CA CYS A 189 2.52 -8.12 -2.48
C CYS A 189 2.09 -6.66 -2.38
N MET A 190 1.09 -6.38 -1.52
CA MET A 190 0.65 -5.02 -1.22
C MET A 190 1.71 -4.23 -0.43
N ASN A 191 2.59 -4.89 0.32
CA ASN A 191 3.76 -4.31 1.00
C ASN A 191 5.02 -4.21 0.13
N ASN A 192 4.87 -4.23 -1.20
CA ASN A 192 5.93 -4.03 -2.19
C ASN A 192 6.87 -5.22 -2.44
N ILE A 193 6.58 -6.39 -1.89
CA ILE A 193 7.27 -7.62 -2.26
C ILE A 193 6.64 -8.11 -3.58
N HIS A 194 7.39 -8.76 -4.46
CA HIS A 194 6.82 -9.29 -5.72
C HIS A 194 6.28 -10.71 -5.48
N PRO A 195 5.05 -11.06 -5.92
CA PRO A 195 4.44 -12.36 -5.63
C PRO A 195 5.24 -13.54 -6.19
N ILE A 196 5.98 -13.34 -7.28
CA ILE A 196 6.94 -14.33 -7.84
C ILE A 196 7.90 -14.88 -6.79
N TYR A 197 8.32 -14.07 -5.80
CA TYR A 197 9.21 -14.54 -4.75
C TYR A 197 8.54 -15.61 -3.87
N HIS A 198 7.28 -15.40 -3.51
CA HIS A 198 6.51 -16.40 -2.77
C HIS A 198 6.13 -17.58 -3.64
N ILE A 199 5.87 -17.39 -4.94
CA ILE A 199 5.64 -18.52 -5.85
C ILE A 199 6.86 -19.44 -5.86
N LYS A 200 8.07 -18.89 -5.97
CA LYS A 200 9.31 -19.68 -5.88
C LYS A 200 9.46 -20.35 -4.52
N GLU A 201 9.17 -19.65 -3.44
CA GLU A 201 9.17 -20.19 -2.07
C GLU A 201 8.21 -21.40 -1.96
N LEU A 202 6.98 -21.27 -2.47
CA LEU A 202 5.95 -22.32 -2.45
C LEU A 202 6.32 -23.52 -3.33
N MET A 203 6.92 -23.28 -4.51
CA MET A 203 7.42 -24.37 -5.35
C MET A 203 8.49 -25.19 -4.63
N ILE A 204 9.46 -24.53 -4.00
CA ILE A 204 10.52 -25.21 -3.24
C ILE A 204 9.94 -25.96 -2.04
N LYS A 205 9.02 -25.34 -1.29
CA LYS A 205 8.33 -26.01 -0.18
C LYS A 205 7.55 -27.24 -0.62
N ARG A 206 6.89 -27.19 -1.78
CA ARG A 206 6.13 -28.33 -2.30
C ARG A 206 7.04 -29.49 -2.71
N GLU A 207 8.23 -29.20 -3.25
CA GLU A 207 9.22 -30.25 -3.54
C GLU A 207 9.84 -30.81 -2.25
N LEU A 208 10.28 -29.96 -1.32
CA LEU A 208 10.85 -30.40 -0.02
C LEU A 208 9.85 -31.21 0.82
N ALA A 209 8.55 -30.90 0.73
CA ALA A 209 7.51 -31.63 1.46
C ALA A 209 7.32 -33.08 0.97
N LYS A 210 7.82 -33.43 -0.23
CA LYS A 210 7.77 -34.81 -0.73
C LYS A 210 8.84 -35.69 -0.08
N ASP A 211 9.93 -35.10 0.41
CA ASP A 211 11.05 -35.82 1.00
C ASP A 211 10.76 -36.10 2.49
N PRO A 212 10.60 -37.38 2.91
CA PRO A 212 10.23 -37.72 4.28
C PRO A 212 11.34 -37.43 5.31
N GLU A 213 12.61 -37.46 4.89
CA GLU A 213 13.77 -37.21 5.77
C GLU A 213 13.82 -35.77 6.30
N LEU A 214 13.38 -34.80 5.48
CA LEU A 214 13.44 -33.37 5.78
C LEU A 214 12.18 -32.85 6.48
N ALA A 215 11.18 -33.70 6.76
CA ALA A 215 9.88 -33.28 7.29
C ALA A 215 9.95 -32.63 8.68
N ASN A 216 10.93 -33.05 9.50
CA ASN A 216 11.10 -32.56 10.87
C ASN A 216 12.17 -31.46 11.01
N GLU A 217 12.86 -31.12 9.93
CA GLU A 217 13.93 -30.10 9.92
C GLU A 217 13.41 -28.73 9.47
N SER A 218 14.09 -27.65 9.87
CA SER A 218 13.78 -26.32 9.35
C SER A 218 14.26 -26.16 7.91
N TRP A 219 13.36 -25.74 7.02
CA TRP A 219 13.65 -25.53 5.60
C TRP A 219 14.29 -24.16 5.29
N ASP A 220 14.54 -23.31 6.28
CA ASP A 220 15.02 -21.94 6.09
C ASP A 220 16.32 -21.84 5.28
N ARG A 221 17.16 -22.89 5.31
CA ARG A 221 18.40 -22.98 4.52
C ARG A 221 18.14 -23.07 3.02
N PHE A 222 17.06 -23.72 2.61
CA PHE A 222 16.69 -23.95 1.22
C PHE A 222 15.81 -22.84 0.65
N LEU A 223 15.13 -22.09 1.54
CA LEU A 223 14.23 -21.02 1.12
C LEU A 223 15.00 -19.79 0.63
N PRO A 224 14.67 -19.26 -0.56
CA PRO A 224 15.30 -18.05 -1.08
C PRO A 224 14.97 -16.82 -0.22
N ASN A 225 16.00 -16.26 0.41
CA ASN A 225 15.87 -15.05 1.22
C ASN A 225 15.93 -13.78 0.35
N PHE A 226 14.78 -13.30 -0.11
CA PHE A 226 14.68 -12.02 -0.85
C PHE A 226 14.66 -10.83 0.11
N LYS A 227 15.74 -10.65 0.89
CA LYS A 227 15.89 -9.47 1.74
C LYS A 227 16.04 -8.23 0.87
N LYS A 228 15.32 -7.17 1.23
CA LYS A 228 15.50 -5.84 0.63
C LYS A 228 16.96 -5.41 0.86
N LYS A 229 17.79 -5.48 -0.17
CA LYS A 229 19.13 -4.89 -0.14
C LYS A 229 18.95 -3.37 -0.13
N THR A 230 19.01 -2.76 1.04
CA THR A 230 19.13 -1.31 1.16
C THR A 230 20.56 -0.94 0.76
N LEU A 231 20.78 -0.79 -0.55
CA LEU A 231 22.09 -0.46 -1.14
C LEU A 231 22.60 0.93 -0.69
N SER A 232 21.73 1.78 -0.12
CA SER A 232 22.14 3.05 0.44
C SER A 232 22.59 2.91 1.90
N LYS A 233 23.86 2.59 2.12
CA LYS A 233 24.56 2.90 3.39
C LYS A 233 24.97 4.39 3.45
N ARG A 234 24.12 5.29 2.92
CA ARG A 234 24.50 6.69 2.80
C ARG A 234 24.28 7.37 4.15
N ARG A 235 25.36 7.78 4.82
CA ARG A 235 25.30 8.48 6.12
C ARG A 235 24.54 9.81 6.05
N VAL A 236 24.51 10.43 4.87
CA VAL A 236 23.88 11.73 4.61
C VAL A 236 23.06 11.63 3.32
N PRO A 237 21.80 12.09 3.23
CA PRO A 237 20.99 12.00 2.01
C PRO A 237 21.62 12.70 0.80
N LEU A 238 21.27 12.27 -0.43
CA LEU A 238 21.77 12.90 -1.68
C LEU A 238 21.43 14.38 -1.77
N LYS A 239 20.29 14.78 -1.20
CA LYS A 239 19.89 16.17 -1.04
C LYS A 239 19.70 16.42 0.44
N VAL A 240 20.65 17.12 1.06
CA VAL A 240 20.48 17.70 2.39
C VAL A 240 19.74 19.02 2.19
N THR A 241 18.41 18.97 2.29
CA THR A 241 17.62 20.19 2.37
C THR A 241 17.62 20.65 3.81
N ASP A 242 18.37 21.71 4.10
CA ASP A 242 18.35 22.36 5.40
C ASP A 242 16.98 23.00 5.62
N LYS A 243 16.12 22.33 6.40
CA LYS A 243 14.73 22.75 6.64
C LYS A 243 14.66 24.00 7.51
N THR A 244 15.73 24.34 8.23
CA THR A 244 15.81 25.57 9.03
C THR A 244 15.64 26.82 8.16
N LYS A 245 16.07 26.76 6.89
CA LYS A 245 16.00 27.87 5.94
C LYS A 245 14.63 28.01 5.25
N LYS A 246 13.69 27.08 5.49
CA LYS A 246 12.36 27.06 4.84
C LYS A 246 11.26 26.99 5.90
N VAL A 247 11.22 27.98 6.78
CA VAL A 247 10.13 28.14 7.74
C VAL A 247 8.84 28.40 6.96
N TYR A 248 7.79 27.63 7.26
CA TYR A 248 6.49 27.79 6.62
C TYR A 248 5.89 29.13 7.02
N THR A 249 5.63 29.99 6.05
CA THR A 249 4.86 31.22 6.22
C THR A 249 3.51 31.04 5.50
N PRO A 250 2.36 31.32 6.15
CA PRO A 250 1.06 31.21 5.50
C PRO A 250 0.83 32.32 4.46
N PHE A 251 1.60 33.41 4.56
CA PHE A 251 1.58 34.50 3.61
C PHE A 251 2.51 34.19 2.42
N PRO A 252 2.01 34.30 1.17
CA PRO A 252 2.87 34.19 0.00
C PRO A 252 3.85 35.37 -0.05
N PRO A 253 5.04 35.20 -0.62
CA PRO A 253 5.92 36.33 -0.89
C PRO A 253 5.26 37.29 -1.89
N ALA A 254 5.59 38.58 -1.81
CA ALA A 254 5.10 39.55 -2.78
C ALA A 254 5.51 39.14 -4.21
N PRO A 255 4.62 39.24 -5.20
CA PRO A 255 4.97 38.97 -6.58
C PRO A 255 6.06 39.94 -7.06
N GLU A 256 6.91 39.48 -7.97
CA GLU A 256 7.90 40.36 -8.59
C GLU A 256 7.18 41.44 -9.41
N LYS A 257 7.45 42.71 -9.10
CA LYS A 257 6.89 43.86 -9.81
C LYS A 257 7.24 43.80 -11.30
N SER A 258 6.26 44.07 -12.18
CA SER A 258 6.50 44.11 -13.62
C SER A 258 7.44 45.26 -13.99
N LYS A 259 8.00 45.24 -15.21
CA LYS A 259 8.80 46.38 -15.71
C LYS A 259 8.00 47.68 -15.70
N VAL A 260 6.70 47.60 -16.01
CA VAL A 260 5.78 48.73 -15.99
C VAL A 260 5.58 49.24 -14.56
N ASP A 261 5.35 48.34 -13.60
CA ASP A 261 5.20 48.74 -12.19
C ASP A 261 6.47 49.38 -11.63
N LYS A 262 7.65 48.86 -11.97
CA LYS A 262 8.94 49.46 -11.61
C LYS A 262 9.11 50.86 -12.23
N GLN A 263 8.65 51.04 -13.47
CA GLN A 263 8.68 52.34 -14.15
C GLN A 263 7.66 53.33 -13.55
N ILE A 264 6.49 52.86 -13.12
CA ILE A 264 5.48 53.68 -12.44
C ILE A 264 5.99 54.10 -11.06
N GLU A 265 6.59 53.17 -10.30
CA GLU A 265 7.15 53.43 -8.97
C GLU A 265 8.36 54.38 -9.02
N SER A 266 9.23 54.26 -10.02
CA SER A 266 10.37 55.18 -10.24
C SER A 266 9.94 56.55 -10.81
N GLY A 267 8.69 56.70 -11.23
CA GLY A 267 8.20 57.90 -11.93
C GLY A 267 8.66 58.03 -13.38
N GLU A 268 9.59 57.18 -13.84
CA GLU A 268 10.08 57.16 -15.22
C GLU A 268 8.97 56.89 -16.24
N TYR A 269 7.91 56.18 -15.85
CA TYR A 269 6.79 55.90 -16.74
C TYR A 269 6.10 57.18 -17.22
N PHE A 270 6.02 58.20 -16.36
CA PHE A 270 5.31 59.44 -16.65
C PHE A 270 6.15 60.48 -17.41
N LEU A 271 7.47 60.30 -17.48
CA LEU A 271 8.36 61.21 -18.20
C LEU A 271 8.33 60.94 -19.71
N SER A 272 8.24 62.02 -20.50
CA SER A 272 8.41 61.95 -21.95
C SER A 272 9.84 61.54 -22.31
N LYS A 273 10.04 60.99 -23.51
CA LYS A 273 11.36 60.59 -24.00
C LYS A 273 12.36 61.76 -23.96
N GLU A 274 11.92 62.96 -24.33
CA GLU A 274 12.72 64.17 -24.31
C GLU A 274 13.13 64.59 -22.89
N ALA A 275 12.24 64.42 -21.91
CA ALA A 275 12.55 64.71 -20.50
C ALA A 275 13.59 63.72 -19.95
N LYS A 276 13.50 62.43 -20.33
CA LYS A 276 14.49 61.41 -19.97
C LYS A 276 15.86 61.71 -20.59
N ASP A 277 15.89 62.10 -21.87
CA ASP A 277 17.13 62.43 -22.57
C ASP A 277 17.80 63.67 -21.96
N ARG A 278 17.00 64.67 -21.54
CA ARG A 278 17.50 65.86 -20.83
C ARG A 278 18.12 65.51 -19.47
N ALA A 279 17.46 64.66 -18.69
CA ALA A 279 17.98 64.18 -17.41
C ALA A 279 19.27 63.37 -17.60
N ALA A 280 19.33 62.49 -18.60
CA ALA A 280 20.55 61.74 -18.92
C ALA A 280 21.73 62.65 -19.30
N LEU A 281 21.45 63.76 -20.01
CA LEU A 281 22.45 64.76 -20.36
C LEU A 281 22.93 65.57 -19.14
N SER A 282 22.04 65.94 -18.21
CA SER A 282 22.45 66.60 -16.97
C SER A 282 23.32 65.69 -16.11
N ASP A 283 22.92 64.43 -15.94
CA ASP A 283 23.67 63.45 -15.15
C ASP A 283 25.06 63.20 -15.75
N ARG A 284 25.17 63.16 -17.09
CA ARG A 284 26.46 63.03 -17.78
C ARG A 284 27.34 64.26 -17.57
N LYS A 285 26.78 65.47 -17.61
CA LYS A 285 27.52 66.71 -17.35
C LYS A 285 28.00 66.78 -15.90
N GLU A 286 27.16 66.37 -14.95
CA GLU A 286 27.52 66.30 -13.53
C GLU A 286 28.65 65.30 -13.28
N LYS A 287 28.55 64.09 -13.86
CA LYS A 287 29.63 63.10 -13.79
C LYS A 287 30.93 63.60 -14.42
N GLN A 288 30.86 64.30 -15.55
CA GLN A 288 32.03 64.92 -16.18
C GLN A 288 32.65 66.02 -15.30
N LYS A 289 31.82 66.83 -14.63
CA LYS A 289 32.27 67.85 -13.69
C LYS A 289 32.97 67.20 -12.49
N GLN A 290 32.36 66.18 -11.89
CA GLN A 290 32.96 65.42 -10.78
C GLN A 290 34.30 64.81 -11.18
N ALA A 291 34.38 64.13 -12.33
CA ALA A 291 35.64 63.56 -12.81
C ALA A 291 36.71 64.62 -13.10
N LYS A 292 36.31 65.80 -13.58
CA LYS A 292 37.23 66.94 -13.77
C LYS A 292 37.74 67.47 -12.43
N ASP A 293 36.86 67.60 -11.45
CA ASP A 293 37.19 68.06 -10.11
C ASP A 293 38.11 67.06 -9.40
N ASP A 294 37.83 65.76 -9.51
CA ASP A 294 38.66 64.70 -8.94
C ASP A 294 40.03 64.63 -9.63
N ARG A 295 40.09 64.74 -10.97
CA ARG A 295 41.36 64.84 -11.69
C ARG A 295 42.15 66.11 -11.34
N ALA A 296 41.46 67.20 -11.03
CA ALA A 296 42.10 68.43 -10.56
C ALA A 296 42.64 68.26 -9.12
N LYS A 297 41.92 67.55 -8.24
CA LYS A 297 42.40 67.20 -6.89
C LYS A 297 43.61 66.26 -6.96
N GLU A 298 43.56 65.22 -7.79
CA GLU A 298 44.69 64.30 -8.02
C GLU A 298 45.92 65.07 -8.52
N ARG A 299 45.74 65.92 -9.54
CA ARG A 299 46.83 66.76 -10.05
C ARG A 299 47.37 67.72 -8.99
N ALA A 300 46.50 68.35 -8.19
CA ALA A 300 46.95 69.23 -7.10
C ALA A 300 47.73 68.45 -6.02
N ALA A 301 47.35 67.21 -5.73
CA ALA A 301 48.07 66.34 -4.81
C ALA A 301 49.47 65.95 -5.34
N GLU A 302 49.64 65.77 -6.65
CA GLU A 302 50.96 65.50 -7.27
C GLU A 302 51.93 66.69 -7.15
N PHE A 303 51.42 67.94 -7.10
CA PHE A 303 52.24 69.15 -6.96
C PHE A 303 52.61 69.50 -5.51
N VAL A 304 52.06 68.79 -4.52
CA VAL A 304 52.49 68.91 -3.13
C VAL A 304 53.64 67.94 -2.91
N PRO A 305 54.86 68.41 -2.59
CA PRO A 305 55.97 67.53 -2.27
C PRO A 305 55.58 66.59 -1.13
N PRO A 306 55.88 65.28 -1.22
CA PRO A 306 55.64 64.37 -0.11
C PRO A 306 56.40 64.86 1.13
N GLU A 307 55.75 64.87 2.30
CA GLU A 307 56.42 65.22 3.55
C GLU A 307 57.56 64.23 3.83
N GLU A 308 58.81 64.71 3.76
CA GLU A 308 59.98 63.92 4.14
C GLU A 308 60.16 63.93 5.65
N ASP A 309 59.95 62.77 6.28
CA ASP A 309 60.24 62.57 7.70
C ASP A 309 61.76 62.42 7.89
N ARG A 310 62.46 63.51 8.22
CA ARG A 310 63.93 63.46 8.44
C ARG A 310 64.26 62.79 9.78
N PRO A 311 64.99 61.65 9.81
CA PRO A 311 65.46 61.08 11.06
C PRO A 311 66.57 61.94 11.69
N LYS A 312 66.42 62.28 12.97
CA LYS A 312 67.41 63.04 13.78
C LYS A 312 68.80 62.38 13.71
N LYS A 313 69.82 63.10 13.22
CA LYS A 313 71.23 62.67 13.24
C LYS A 313 71.69 62.35 14.68
N LYS A 314 72.05 61.09 14.96
CA LYS A 314 72.80 60.71 16.17
C LYS A 314 74.25 61.22 16.04
N ARG A 315 74.68 62.11 16.95
CA ARG A 315 76.09 62.54 17.09
C ARG A 315 76.95 61.33 17.50
N LYS A 316 78.01 61.03 16.74
CA LYS A 316 79.06 60.08 17.16
C LYS A 316 79.83 60.68 18.34
N LYS A 317 79.98 59.92 19.43
CA LYS A 317 80.96 60.18 20.50
C LYS A 317 82.36 59.81 19.99
N SER A 318 83.32 60.67 20.29
CA SER A 318 84.75 60.56 20.02
C SER A 318 85.44 59.46 20.84
N SER A 319 86.44 58.81 20.25
CA SER A 319 87.50 58.11 20.97
C SER A 319 88.82 58.32 20.22
N GLU A 320 89.80 58.86 20.96
CA GLU A 320 91.20 59.17 20.64
C GLU A 320 91.48 60.25 19.58
#